data_AF-A0A928WBC7-F1
#
_entry.id   AF-A0A928WBC7-F1
#
_cell.length_a   1.000
_cell.length_b   1.000
_cell.length_c   1.000
_cell.angle_alpha   90.00
_cell.angle_beta   90.00
_cell.angle_gamma   90.00
#
_symmetry.space_group_name_H-M   'P 1'
#
loop_
_entity.id
_entity.type
_entity.pdbx_description
1 polymer ?
#
loop_
_entity_poly.entity_id
_entity_poly.type
_entity_poly.pdbx_seq_one_letter_code
_entity_poly.pdbx_strand_id
1 'polypeptide(L)' 'MSDKVQVVFEGKEYPIDAAIAADDDKLRQVLSPFIPAAANAKIQRESGQPIQIIKQAGTKG' A
#
# COMPACT_ATOMS: atom_id res chain seq x y z
N MET A 1 -12.77 5.94 16.87
CA MET A 1 -12.72 6.45 15.49
C MET A 1 -11.61 5.68 14.79
N SER A 2 -11.92 4.92 13.73
CA SER A 2 -10.88 4.34 12.88
C SER A 2 -10.37 5.45 11.98
N ASP A 3 -9.18 5.95 12.29
CA ASP A 3 -8.48 6.89 11.43
C ASP A 3 -8.15 6.18 10.11
N LYS A 4 -8.56 6.74 8.97
CA LYS A 4 -8.38 6.11 7.67
C LYS A 4 -7.40 6.93 6.85
N VAL A 5 -6.40 6.26 6.32
CA VAL A 5 -5.46 6.83 5.36
C VAL A 5 -5.76 6.32 3.97
N GLN A 6 -5.56 7.20 2.99
CA GLN A 6 -5.69 6.84 1.59
C GLN A 6 -4.39 6.20 1.10
N VAL A 7 -4.53 5.03 0.50
CA VAL A 7 -3.45 4.30 -0.15
C VAL A 7 -3.76 4.24 -1.64
N VAL A 8 -2.84 4.67 -2.48
CA VAL A 8 -3.01 4.70 -3.93
C VAL A 8 -2.17 3.59 -4.56
N PHE A 9 -2.79 2.84 -5.47
CA PHE A 9 -2.13 1.85 -6.29
C PHE A 9 -2.67 1.87 -7.71
N GLU A 10 -1.79 2.08 -8.70
CA GLU A 10 -2.17 2.19 -10.13
C GLU A 10 -3.33 3.17 -10.38
N GLY A 11 -3.32 4.30 -9.67
CA GLY A 11 -4.37 5.33 -9.75
C GLY A 11 -5.69 4.98 -9.04
N LYS A 12 -5.77 3.85 -8.34
CA LYS A 12 -6.92 3.47 -7.51
C LYS A 12 -6.64 3.78 -6.04
N GLU A 13 -7.63 4.36 -5.37
CA GLU A 13 -7.56 4.68 -3.95
C GLU A 13 -8.20 3.58 -3.09
N TYR A 14 -7.51 3.23 -2.00
CA TYR A 14 -7.93 2.24 -1.02
C TYR A 14 -7.91 2.89 0.37
N PRO A 15 -9.07 3.07 1.01
CA PRO A 15 -9.14 3.60 2.37
C PRO A 15 -8.77 2.51 3.40
N ILE A 16 -7.56 2.59 3.94
CA ILE A 16 -7.02 1.62 4.90
C ILE A 16 -6.96 2.25 6.29
N ASP A 17 -7.17 1.46 7.33
CA ASP A 17 -7.03 1.93 8.71
C ASP A 17 -5.57 2.37 8.97
N ALA A 18 -5.38 3.52 9.60
CA ALA A 18 -4.07 4.07 9.89
C ALA A 18 -3.21 3.10 10.71
N ALA A 19 -3.81 2.30 11.60
CA ALA A 19 -3.10 1.30 12.39
C ALA A 19 -2.54 0.15 11.52
N ILE A 20 -3.20 -0.16 10.40
CA ILE A 20 -2.74 -1.14 9.42
C ILE A 20 -1.69 -0.50 8.51
N ALA A 21 -1.95 0.71 8.03
CA ALA A 21 -1.08 1.40 7.09
C ALA A 21 0.24 1.93 7.69
N ALA A 22 0.32 2.00 9.02
CA ALA A 22 1.56 2.28 9.75
C ALA A 22 2.58 1.12 9.67
N ASP A 23 2.14 -0.07 9.31
CA ASP A 23 2.95 -1.29 9.25
C ASP A 23 2.94 -1.85 7.83
N ASP A 24 4.12 -1.90 7.21
CA ASP A 24 4.28 -2.34 5.83
C ASP A 24 3.79 -3.77 5.62
N ASP A 25 4.06 -4.68 6.57
CA ASP A 25 3.71 -6.09 6.42
C ASP A 25 2.21 -6.31 6.55
N LYS A 26 1.56 -5.60 7.48
CA LYS A 26 0.10 -5.60 7.58
C LYS A 26 -0.55 -5.00 6.34
N LEU A 27 -0.01 -3.90 5.83
CA LEU A 27 -0.50 -3.25 4.63
C LEU A 27 -0.38 -4.20 3.42
N ARG A 28 0.75 -4.88 3.25
CA ARG A 28 0.94 -5.92 2.22
C ARG A 28 -0.05 -7.07 2.40
N GLN A 29 -0.22 -7.59 3.61
CA GLN A 29 -1.11 -8.70 3.87
C GLN A 29 -2.57 -8.38 3.53
N VAL A 30 -3.03 -7.17 3.87
CA VAL A 30 -4.39 -6.70 3.57
C VAL A 30 -4.58 -6.43 2.07
N LEU A 31 -3.55 -5.91 1.40
CA LEU A 31 -3.61 -5.61 -0.03
C LEU A 31 -3.38 -6.82 -0.93
N SER A 32 -2.66 -7.84 -0.48
CA SER A 32 -2.27 -9.01 -1.30
C SER A 32 -3.44 -9.74 -1.98
N PRO A 33 -4.62 -9.93 -1.36
CA PRO A 33 -5.78 -10.55 -2.02
C PRO A 33 -6.33 -9.74 -3.20
N PHE A 34 -6.18 -8.41 -3.15
CA PHE A 34 -6.68 -7.50 -4.18
C PHE A 34 -5.59 -7.11 -5.18
N ILE A 35 -4.35 -7.11 -4.71
CA ILE A 35 -3.17 -6.63 -5.39
C ILE A 35 -2.03 -7.62 -5.11
N PRO A 36 -1.89 -8.69 -5.91
CA PRO A 36 -0.82 -9.68 -5.72
C PRO A 36 0.58 -9.04 -5.78
N ALA A 37 0.74 -7.99 -6.58
CA ALA A 37 2.00 -7.25 -6.71
C ALA A 37 2.35 -6.40 -5.46
N ALA A 38 1.42 -6.20 -4.52
CA ALA A 38 1.67 -5.44 -3.30
C ALA A 38 2.67 -6.16 -2.38
N ALA A 39 2.71 -7.50 -2.43
CA ALA A 39 3.61 -8.33 -1.62
C ALA A 39 5.10 -7.93 -1.77
N ASN A 40 5.50 -7.49 -2.97
CA ASN A 40 6.86 -7.03 -3.26
C ASN A 40 6.89 -5.55 -3.69
N ALA A 41 5.82 -4.80 -3.45
CA ALA A 41 5.74 -3.41 -3.85
C ALA A 41 6.57 -2.51 -2.93
N LYS A 42 7.08 -1.42 -3.51
CA LYS A 42 7.68 -0.32 -2.76
C LYS A 42 6.56 0.56 -2.20
N ILE A 43 6.57 0.76 -0.89
CA ILE A 43 5.61 1.63 -0.19
C ILE A 43 6.29 2.97 0.01
N GLN A 44 5.72 4.03 -0.57
CA GLN A 44 6.18 5.41 -0.39
C GLN A 44 5.21 6.17 0.50
N ARG A 45 5.76 6.80 1.54
CA ARG A 45 5.04 7.67 2.47
C ARG A 45 5.63 9.07 2.38
N GLU A 46 4.82 10.03 1.97
CA GLU A 46 5.18 11.45 1.99
C GLU A 46 4.22 12.21 2.90
N SER A 47 4.76 13.16 3.68
CA SER A 47 3.94 13.94 4.61
C SER A 47 2.95 14.81 3.85
N GLY A 48 1.66 14.68 4.17
CA GLY A 48 0.59 15.40 3.49
C GLY A 48 0.13 14.80 2.16
N GLN A 49 0.64 13.63 1.77
CA GLN A 49 0.21 12.89 0.58
C GLN A 49 -0.31 11.49 0.93
N PRO A 50 -1.19 10.91 0.10
CA PRO A 50 -1.63 9.55 0.28
C PRO A 50 -0.49 8.56 0.03
N ILE A 51 -0.52 7.42 0.71
CA ILE A 51 0.53 6.39 0.64
C ILE A 51 0.53 5.80 -0.77
N GLN A 52 1.67 5.80 -1.45
CA GLN A 52 1.80 5.25 -2.80
C GLN A 52 2.35 3.83 -2.74
N ILE A 53 1.65 2.89 -3.34
CA ILE A 53 2.13 1.53 -3.57
C ILE A 53 2.65 1.47 -5.00
N ILE A 54 3.95 1.22 -5.16
CA ILE A 54 4.61 1.14 -6.47
C ILE A 54 5.00 -0.31 -6.74
N LYS A 55 4.42 -0.92 -7.77
CA LYS A 55 4.84 -2.25 -8.23
C LYS A 55 6.33 -2.22 -8.53
N GLN A 56 7.09 -3.11 -7.92
CA GLN A 56 8.46 -3.37 -8.35
C GLN A 56 8.37 -4.35 -9.53
N ALA A 57 8.97 -3.98 -10.67
CA ALA A 57 9.15 -4.94 -11.74
C ALA A 57 10.06 -6.06 -11.21
N GLY A 58 9.54 -7.29 -11.15
CA GLY A 58 10.37 -8.44 -10.80
C GLY A 58 11.55 -8.50 -11.77
N THR A 59 12.78 -8.54 -11.26
CA THR A 59 13.95 -8.77 -12.10
C THR A 59 13.73 -10.10 -12.79
N LYS A 60 13.58 -10.05 -14.12
CA LYS A 60 13.53 -11.23 -14.98
C LYS A 60 14.90 -11.92 -14.86
N GLY A 61 14.97 -12.92 -14.00
CA GLY A 61 16.08 -13.87 -13.93
C GLY A 61 15.92 -14.94 -14.99
#